data_AF-A0A7J5DUJ4-F1
#
_entry.id   AF-A0A7J5DUJ4-F1
#
_cell.length_a   1.000
_cell.length_b   1.000
_cell.length_c   1.000
_cell.angle_alpha   90.00
_cell.angle_beta   90.00
_cell.angle_gamma   90.00
#
_symmetry.space_group_name_H-M   'P 1'
#
loop_
_entity.id
_entity.type
_entity.pdbx_description
1 polymer ?
#
loop_
_entity_poly.entity_id
_entity_poly.type
_entity_poly.pdbx_seq_one_letter_code
_entity_poly.pdbx_strand_id
1 'polypeptide(L)'
;MHELTSAPAAPPRDDHEPSDDREHVDVREHTDADAGFTLIELVVTVAIVGFVVVALTGVVLGYLKTTVSTQARMTESHDIQFASAYWQRDVGSIGVRSTTYDSDPAVHSFPLLQSVAANPATGVPVGCALPSGPDVATVVTLGWTEYDVAHPDTPSKVTVTYLAKGSGTHYALLRVRCTGSTKNSTATLADNLVAMPSVTCSGKVTGCNQAGANVPMVVTLTLTADDPDNKDAATYTATLTGQRRQT
;
A
#
# COMPACT_ATOMS: atom_id res chain seq x y z
N MET A 1 35.44 -2.64 3.36
CA MET A 1 34.75 -3.63 4.20
C MET A 1 33.90 -4.48 3.28
N HIS A 2 34.44 -5.63 2.89
CA HIS A 2 33.82 -6.58 1.96
C HIS A 2 32.95 -7.52 2.79
N GLU A 3 31.63 -7.40 2.68
CA GLU A 3 30.68 -8.29 3.32
C GLU A 3 30.41 -9.47 2.37
N LEU A 4 30.86 -10.66 2.79
CA LEU A 4 30.70 -11.91 2.07
C LEU A 4 29.26 -12.41 2.25
N THR A 5 28.47 -12.32 1.19
CA THR A 5 27.14 -12.94 1.09
C THR A 5 27.27 -14.47 1.19
N SER A 6 26.97 -15.01 2.36
CA SER A 6 26.87 -16.44 2.63
C SER A 6 25.61 -17.00 1.97
N ALA A 7 25.79 -17.85 0.95
CA ALA A 7 24.69 -18.59 0.31
C ALA A 7 24.15 -19.68 1.27
N PRO A 8 22.82 -19.88 1.37
CA PRO A 8 22.25 -20.97 2.14
C PRO A 8 22.52 -22.33 1.48
N ALA A 9 22.95 -23.30 2.29
CA ALA A 9 23.31 -24.65 1.91
C ALA A 9 22.12 -25.42 1.30
N ALA A 10 22.37 -26.12 0.19
CA ALA A 10 21.42 -27.02 -0.43
C ALA A 10 21.12 -28.21 0.49
N PRO A 11 19.86 -28.66 0.60
CA PRO A 11 19.50 -29.85 1.36
C PRO A 11 20.10 -31.13 0.74
N PRO A 12 20.37 -32.16 1.56
CA PRO A 12 20.95 -33.42 1.10
C PRO A 12 20.00 -34.13 0.13
N ARG A 13 20.57 -34.66 -0.96
CA ARG A 13 19.88 -35.58 -1.88
C ARG A 13 19.80 -36.94 -1.19
N ASP A 14 18.59 -37.38 -0.88
CA ASP A 14 18.31 -38.77 -0.50
C ASP A 14 18.30 -39.62 -1.77
N ASP A 15 19.43 -40.26 -2.03
CA ASP A 15 19.57 -41.32 -3.04
C ASP A 15 18.92 -42.59 -2.49
N HIS A 16 17.60 -42.71 -2.67
CA HIS A 16 16.87 -43.93 -2.37
C HIS A 16 16.98 -44.89 -3.56
N GLU A 17 17.89 -45.84 -3.43
CA GLU A 17 18.12 -46.95 -4.34
C GLU A 17 16.88 -47.87 -4.38
N PRO A 18 16.26 -48.10 -5.56
CA PRO A 18 15.12 -49.01 -5.65
C PRO A 18 15.62 -50.46 -5.63
N SER A 19 15.36 -51.15 -4.53
CA SER A 19 15.50 -52.61 -4.41
C SER A 19 14.48 -53.30 -5.32
N ASP A 20 14.99 -53.86 -6.42
CA ASP A 20 14.29 -54.69 -7.43
C ASP A 20 13.94 -56.06 -6.83
N ASP A 21 12.93 -56.11 -5.95
CA ASP A 21 12.29 -57.35 -5.52
C ASP A 21 11.29 -57.79 -6.59
N ARG A 22 11.80 -58.53 -7.58
CA ARG A 22 10.99 -59.27 -8.56
C ARG A 22 10.26 -60.41 -7.86
N GLU A 23 9.10 -60.09 -7.30
CA GLU A 23 8.10 -61.08 -6.93
C GLU A 23 7.49 -61.67 -8.21
N HIS A 24 7.64 -62.98 -8.37
CA HIS A 24 7.04 -63.76 -9.44
C HIS A 24 5.51 -63.67 -9.36
N VAL A 25 4.93 -62.80 -10.19
CA VAL A 25 3.48 -62.77 -10.44
C VAL A 25 3.14 -63.97 -11.31
N ASP A 26 2.61 -65.01 -10.66
CA ASP A 26 1.95 -66.13 -11.31
C ASP A 26 0.68 -65.58 -12.00
N VAL A 27 0.74 -65.41 -13.32
CA VAL A 27 -0.38 -64.97 -14.16
C VAL A 27 -1.37 -66.13 -14.24
N ARG A 28 -2.19 -66.27 -13.20
CA ARG A 28 -3.45 -66.98 -13.31
C ARG A 28 -4.35 -66.14 -14.20
N GLU A 29 -4.46 -66.60 -15.44
CA GLU A 29 -5.48 -66.22 -16.40
C GLU A 29 -6.86 -66.50 -15.77
N HIS A 30 -7.34 -65.52 -15.00
CA HIS A 30 -8.72 -65.43 -14.62
C HIS A 30 -9.45 -65.10 -15.92
N THR A 31 -10.08 -66.10 -16.52
CA THR A 31 -11.13 -65.90 -17.51
C THR A 31 -12.26 -65.17 -16.81
N ASP A 32 -12.14 -63.85 -16.78
CA ASP A 32 -13.18 -62.94 -16.36
C ASP A 32 -14.34 -63.16 -17.32
N ALA A 33 -15.39 -63.78 -16.80
CA ALA A 33 -16.66 -63.80 -17.47
C ALA A 33 -17.07 -62.33 -17.65
N ASP A 34 -17.15 -61.87 -18.89
CA ASP A 34 -17.73 -60.59 -19.28
C ASP A 34 -19.21 -60.54 -18.85
N ALA A 35 -19.43 -60.31 -17.55
CA ALA A 35 -20.73 -60.05 -16.99
C ALA A 35 -21.12 -58.65 -17.45
N GLY A 36 -21.94 -58.59 -18.50
CA GLY A 36 -22.45 -57.32 -19.02
C GLY A 36 -23.05 -56.46 -17.90
N PHE A 37 -22.69 -55.18 -17.88
CA PHE A 37 -23.23 -54.21 -16.93
C PHE A 37 -24.76 -54.22 -16.96
N THR A 38 -25.37 -54.46 -15.81
CA THR A 38 -26.82 -54.32 -15.71
C THR A 38 -27.19 -52.84 -15.82
N LEU A 39 -28.27 -52.53 -16.54
CA LEU A 39 -28.71 -51.14 -16.72
C LEU A 39 -28.91 -50.41 -15.38
N ILE A 40 -29.37 -51.14 -14.36
CA ILE A 40 -29.56 -50.61 -13.00
C ILE A 40 -28.24 -50.20 -12.34
N GLU A 41 -27.16 -50.95 -12.54
CA GLU A 41 -25.83 -50.64 -12.00
C GLU A 41 -25.26 -49.35 -12.62
N LEU A 42 -25.48 -49.17 -13.92
CA LEU A 42 -25.10 -47.92 -14.61
C LEU A 42 -25.90 -46.72 -14.10
N VAL A 43 -27.20 -46.88 -13.85
CA VAL A 43 -28.03 -45.80 -13.30
C VAL A 43 -27.58 -45.42 -11.88
N VAL A 44 -27.25 -46.41 -11.05
CA VAL A 44 -26.79 -46.18 -9.67
C VAL A 44 -25.42 -45.47 -9.66
N THR A 45 -24.48 -45.88 -10.52
CA THR A 45 -23.15 -45.23 -10.59
C THR A 45 -23.24 -43.78 -11.06
N VAL A 46 -24.03 -43.48 -12.09
CA VAL A 46 -24.25 -42.10 -12.56
C VAL A 46 -24.92 -41.24 -11.47
N ALA A 47 -25.86 -41.81 -10.71
CA ALA A 47 -26.48 -41.11 -9.59
C ALA A 47 -25.48 -40.76 -8.48
N ILE A 48 -24.61 -41.71 -8.11
CA ILE A 48 -23.57 -41.48 -7.08
C ILE A 48 -22.55 -40.44 -7.56
N VAL A 49 -22.07 -40.55 -8.81
CA VAL A 49 -21.12 -39.58 -9.37
C VAL A 49 -21.74 -38.18 -9.42
N GLY A 50 -23.01 -38.06 -9.84
CA GLY A 50 -23.72 -36.78 -9.82
C GLY A 50 -23.76 -36.14 -8.44
N PHE A 51 -24.05 -36.93 -7.40
CA PHE A 51 -24.05 -36.45 -6.01
C PHE A 51 -22.66 -35.97 -5.56
N VAL A 52 -21.61 -36.74 -5.86
CA VAL A 52 -20.22 -36.38 -5.52
C VAL A 52 -19.78 -35.10 -6.25
N VAL A 53 -20.10 -34.98 -7.54
CA VAL A 53 -19.76 -33.79 -8.33
C VAL A 53 -20.43 -32.53 -7.77
N VAL A 54 -21.69 -32.62 -7.35
CA VAL A 54 -22.39 -31.48 -6.71
C VAL A 54 -21.72 -31.09 -5.40
N ALA A 55 -21.35 -32.04 -4.55
CA ALA A 55 -20.66 -31.77 -3.30
C ALA A 55 -19.29 -31.10 -3.53
N LEU A 56 -18.49 -31.63 -4.46
CA LEU A 56 -17.18 -31.07 -4.80
C LEU A 56 -17.29 -29.67 -5.42
N THR A 57 -18.30 -29.43 -6.25
CA THR A 57 -18.55 -28.11 -6.84
C THR A 57 -18.79 -27.06 -5.75
N GLY A 58 -19.57 -27.41 -4.71
CA GLY A 58 -19.80 -26.52 -3.56
C GLY A 58 -18.50 -26.15 -2.83
N VAL A 59 -17.61 -27.13 -2.62
CA VAL A 59 -16.29 -26.90 -1.99
C VAL A 59 -15.42 -25.98 -2.83
N VAL A 60 -15.33 -26.22 -4.15
CA VAL A 60 -14.53 -25.39 -5.07
C VAL A 60 -15.05 -23.96 -5.09
N LEU A 61 -16.37 -23.74 -5.17
CA LEU A 61 -16.95 -22.40 -5.13
C LEU A 61 -16.68 -21.69 -3.78
N GLY A 62 -16.72 -22.43 -2.67
CA GLY A 62 -16.33 -21.91 -1.35
C GLY A 62 -14.88 -21.45 -1.32
N TYR A 63 -13.96 -22.29 -1.80
CA TYR A 63 -12.54 -21.97 -1.87
C TYR A 63 -12.23 -20.74 -2.74
N LEU A 64 -12.88 -20.64 -3.91
CA LEU A 64 -12.73 -19.49 -4.81
C LEU A 64 -13.17 -18.18 -4.12
N LYS A 65 -14.30 -18.18 -3.40
CA LYS A 65 -14.77 -17.01 -2.65
C LYS A 65 -13.79 -16.58 -1.56
N THR A 66 -13.26 -17.53 -0.79
CA THR A 66 -12.28 -17.24 0.26
C THR A 66 -10.97 -16.70 -0.31
N THR A 67 -10.53 -17.23 -1.46
CA THR A 67 -9.30 -16.78 -2.13
C THR A 67 -9.42 -15.33 -2.58
N VAL A 68 -10.54 -14.94 -3.21
CA VAL A 68 -10.78 -13.55 -3.65
C VAL A 68 -10.80 -12.59 -2.45
N SER A 69 -11.52 -12.91 -1.38
CA SER A 69 -11.54 -12.05 -0.19
C SER A 69 -10.17 -11.90 0.47
N THR A 70 -9.35 -12.96 0.46
CA THR A 70 -7.99 -12.91 0.99
C THR A 70 -7.08 -12.04 0.11
N GLN A 71 -7.22 -12.14 -1.21
CA GLN A 71 -6.49 -11.29 -2.15
C GLN A 71 -6.85 -9.81 -1.99
N ALA A 72 -8.13 -9.47 -1.85
CA ALA A 72 -8.58 -8.10 -1.64
C ALA A 72 -7.97 -7.48 -0.36
N ARG A 73 -8.04 -8.21 0.77
CA ARG A 73 -7.43 -7.77 2.04
C ARG A 73 -5.91 -7.64 1.97
N MET A 74 -5.25 -8.46 1.14
CA MET A 74 -3.81 -8.37 0.92
C MET A 74 -3.43 -7.11 0.14
N THR A 75 -4.17 -6.80 -0.92
CA THR A 75 -3.96 -5.56 -1.70
C THR A 75 -4.18 -4.33 -0.83
N GLU A 76 -5.26 -4.30 -0.05
CA GLU A 76 -5.57 -3.20 0.87
C GLU A 76 -4.46 -2.99 1.92
N SER A 77 -3.97 -4.09 2.52
CA SER A 77 -2.86 -4.03 3.48
C SER A 77 -1.57 -3.54 2.84
N HIS A 78 -1.32 -3.94 1.59
CA HIS A 78 -0.15 -3.53 0.83
C HIS A 78 -0.18 -2.03 0.50
N ASP A 79 -1.33 -1.50 0.09
CA ASP A 79 -1.52 -0.07 -0.18
C ASP A 79 -1.25 0.78 1.07
N ILE A 80 -1.74 0.34 2.23
CA ILE A 80 -1.46 1.04 3.50
C ILE A 80 0.02 0.98 3.88
N GLN A 81 0.70 -0.16 3.67
CA GLN A 81 2.14 -0.26 3.91
C GLN A 81 2.91 0.69 2.98
N PHE A 82 2.56 0.72 1.69
CA PHE A 82 3.18 1.62 0.72
C PHE A 82 2.93 3.10 1.06
N ALA A 83 1.68 3.46 1.37
CA ALA A 83 1.31 4.80 1.80
C ALA A 83 2.06 5.22 3.08
N SER A 84 2.21 4.31 4.04
CA SER A 84 2.94 4.57 5.29
C SER A 84 4.41 4.92 5.07
N ALA A 85 5.08 4.22 4.15
CA ALA A 85 6.48 4.43 3.85
C ALA A 85 6.73 5.82 3.23
N TYR A 86 5.89 6.23 2.27
CA TYR A 86 5.95 7.58 1.71
C TYR A 86 5.61 8.64 2.74
N TRP A 87 4.54 8.42 3.51
CA TRP A 87 4.08 9.37 4.52
C TRP A 87 5.16 9.67 5.56
N GLN A 88 5.77 8.64 6.14
CA GLN A 88 6.84 8.80 7.12
C GLN A 88 8.06 9.54 6.54
N ARG A 89 8.43 9.23 5.29
CA ARG A 89 9.56 9.88 4.61
C ARG A 89 9.28 11.36 4.35
N ASP A 90 8.09 11.68 3.84
CA ASP A 90 7.73 13.05 3.48
C ASP A 90 7.52 13.92 4.73
N VAL A 91 6.82 13.41 5.74
CA VAL A 91 6.66 14.10 7.03
C VAL A 91 8.02 14.25 7.73
N GLY A 92 8.90 13.25 7.64
CA GLY A 92 10.25 13.34 8.17
C GLY A 92 11.08 14.45 7.55
N SER A 93 10.77 14.83 6.31
CA SER A 93 11.51 15.82 5.54
C SER A 93 11.00 17.25 5.72
N ILE A 94 9.80 17.46 6.27
CA ILE A 94 9.18 18.81 6.35
C ILE A 94 10.09 19.82 7.05
N GLY A 95 10.15 21.03 6.49
CA GLY A 95 11.05 22.07 6.95
C GLY A 95 11.49 22.98 5.81
N VAL A 96 10.58 23.85 5.38
CA VAL A 96 10.93 24.95 4.46
C VAL A 96 11.71 25.98 5.27
N ARG A 97 12.92 26.31 4.83
CA ARG A 97 13.72 27.36 5.45
C ARG A 97 13.56 28.68 4.73
N SER A 98 13.54 29.77 5.49
CA SER A 98 13.69 31.12 4.95
C SER A 98 15.02 31.25 4.24
N THR A 99 15.07 32.00 3.14
CA THR A 99 16.34 32.40 2.51
C THR A 99 16.95 33.62 3.19
N THR A 100 16.19 34.30 4.04
CA THR A 100 16.68 35.40 4.87
C THR A 100 17.24 34.84 6.18
N TYR A 101 18.51 35.12 6.42
CA TYR A 101 19.20 34.79 7.67
C TYR A 101 18.72 35.70 8.80
N ASP A 102 18.38 35.10 9.94
CA ASP A 102 18.12 35.82 11.18
C ASP A 102 19.45 36.16 11.87
N SER A 103 19.81 37.43 11.84
CA SER A 103 21.05 37.94 12.42
C SER A 103 20.96 38.22 13.92
N ASP A 104 19.82 37.94 14.58
CA ASP A 104 19.72 38.03 16.04
C ASP A 104 20.82 37.17 16.70
N PRO A 105 21.70 37.76 17.54
CA PRO A 105 22.76 37.05 18.24
C PRO A 105 22.31 35.85 19.08
N ALA A 106 21.05 35.83 19.50
CA ALA A 106 20.49 34.74 20.29
C ALA A 106 20.03 33.54 19.45
N VAL A 107 19.78 33.72 18.14
CA VAL A 107 19.11 32.72 17.30
C VAL A 107 19.98 32.25 16.14
N HIS A 108 20.66 33.17 15.44
CA HIS A 108 21.59 32.89 14.33
C HIS A 108 21.15 31.72 13.43
N SER A 109 20.00 31.86 12.77
CA SER A 109 19.39 30.74 12.03
C SER A 109 18.67 31.18 10.76
N PHE A 110 18.41 30.21 9.88
CA PHE A 110 17.40 30.36 8.84
C PHE A 110 16.07 29.85 9.40
N PRO A 111 15.13 30.73 9.80
CA PRO A 111 13.92 30.32 10.48
C PRO A 111 13.07 29.43 9.59
N LEU A 112 12.37 28.49 10.23
CA LEU A 112 11.42 27.63 9.54
C LEU A 112 10.20 28.44 9.10
N LEU A 113 9.82 28.26 7.85
CA LEU A 113 8.56 28.74 7.29
C LEU A 113 7.50 27.64 7.42
N GLN A 114 6.26 28.00 7.11
CA GLN A 114 5.18 27.04 7.03
C GLN A 114 5.56 25.88 6.08
N SER A 115 5.43 24.65 6.57
CA SER A 115 5.87 23.43 5.88
C SER A 115 4.76 22.39 5.71
N VAL A 116 3.58 22.64 6.27
CA VAL A 116 2.40 21.79 6.16
C VAL A 116 1.19 22.66 5.82
N ALA A 117 0.31 22.19 4.94
CA ALA A 117 -0.93 22.85 4.58
C ALA A 117 -2.02 21.80 4.39
N ALA A 118 -2.83 21.57 5.44
CA ALA A 118 -4.00 20.67 5.40
C ALA A 118 -5.24 21.32 4.74
N ASN A 119 -5.12 22.58 4.30
CA ASN A 119 -6.15 23.28 3.54
C ASN A 119 -5.48 24.03 2.37
N PRO A 120 -5.88 23.78 1.11
CA PRO A 120 -5.26 24.42 -0.05
C PRO A 120 -5.44 25.95 -0.09
N ALA A 121 -6.44 26.50 0.62
CA ALA A 121 -6.65 27.95 0.70
C ALA A 121 -5.65 28.67 1.61
N THR A 122 -4.94 27.95 2.48
CA THR A 122 -3.99 28.54 3.43
C THR A 122 -2.74 27.68 3.54
N GLY A 123 -1.68 28.02 2.79
CA GLY A 123 -0.37 27.50 3.15
C GLY A 123 0.67 27.36 2.07
N VAL A 124 1.49 26.31 2.23
CA VAL A 124 2.64 25.97 1.40
C VAL A 124 2.25 26.03 -0.08
N PRO A 125 2.78 27.00 -0.85
CA PRO A 125 2.49 27.06 -2.28
C PRO A 125 2.93 25.77 -2.93
N VAL A 126 1.99 25.15 -3.66
CA VAL A 126 2.26 23.96 -4.45
C VAL A 126 3.30 24.31 -5.51
N GLY A 127 4.33 23.49 -5.63
CA GLY A 127 5.44 23.77 -6.55
C GLY A 127 5.02 23.70 -8.01
N CYS A 128 4.20 22.73 -8.39
CA CYS A 128 3.90 22.41 -9.79
C CYS A 128 2.41 22.19 -10.06
N ALA A 129 2.04 22.03 -11.34
CA ALA A 129 0.67 21.73 -11.74
C ALA A 129 0.20 20.38 -11.16
N LEU A 130 -0.91 20.42 -10.42
CA LEU A 130 -1.55 19.23 -9.86
C LEU A 130 -2.64 18.71 -10.80
N PRO A 131 -2.98 17.41 -10.72
CA PRO A 131 -4.25 16.91 -11.20
C PRO A 131 -5.40 17.80 -10.72
N SER A 132 -6.25 18.22 -11.65
CA SER A 132 -7.41 19.08 -11.40
C SER A 132 -8.67 18.44 -11.95
N GLY A 133 -9.81 18.70 -11.31
CA GLY A 133 -11.11 18.20 -11.74
C GLY A 133 -12.14 18.40 -10.62
N PRO A 134 -13.44 18.26 -10.92
CA PRO A 134 -14.49 18.42 -9.92
C PRO A 134 -14.38 17.39 -8.78
N ASP A 135 -13.81 16.23 -9.06
CA ASP A 135 -13.68 15.12 -8.11
C ASP A 135 -12.29 15.07 -7.44
N VAL A 136 -11.43 16.07 -7.62
CA VAL A 136 -10.09 16.07 -7.03
C VAL A 136 -10.00 17.13 -5.94
N ALA A 137 -9.66 16.71 -4.72
CA ALA A 137 -9.45 17.59 -3.58
C ALA A 137 -8.04 17.42 -3.02
N THR A 138 -7.46 18.53 -2.55
CA THR A 138 -6.19 18.48 -1.82
C THR A 138 -6.43 18.09 -0.37
N VAL A 139 -5.77 17.01 0.07
CA VAL A 139 -5.78 16.54 1.46
C VAL A 139 -4.74 17.31 2.27
N VAL A 140 -3.49 17.32 1.79
CA VAL A 140 -2.40 18.03 2.45
C VAL A 140 -1.26 18.30 1.49
N THR A 141 -0.61 19.45 1.64
CA THR A 141 0.69 19.74 1.02
C THR A 141 1.77 19.83 2.10
N LEU A 142 2.84 19.06 1.90
CA LEU A 142 4.05 19.06 2.70
C LEU A 142 5.17 19.76 1.91
N GLY A 143 6.04 20.50 2.59
CA GLY A 143 7.11 21.25 1.94
C GLY A 143 8.41 21.21 2.74
N TRP A 144 9.52 21.21 2.01
CA TRP A 144 10.86 21.34 2.58
C TRP A 144 11.84 21.96 1.60
N THR A 145 13.01 22.28 2.11
CA THR A 145 14.12 22.85 1.37
C THR A 145 15.21 21.79 1.21
N GLU A 146 15.62 21.49 -0.02
CA GLU A 146 16.77 20.62 -0.33
C GLU A 146 17.95 21.48 -0.79
N TYR A 147 19.13 21.19 -0.26
CA TYR A 147 20.38 21.83 -0.64
C TYR A 147 21.16 20.87 -1.54
N ASP A 148 21.60 21.37 -2.69
CA ASP A 148 22.49 20.65 -3.58
C ASP A 148 23.93 21.05 -3.29
N VAL A 149 24.85 20.08 -3.30
CA VAL A 149 26.29 20.33 -3.10
C VAL A 149 26.88 21.20 -4.20
N ALA A 150 26.29 21.17 -5.42
CA ALA A 150 26.73 22.03 -6.51
C ALA A 150 26.25 23.47 -6.37
N HIS A 151 25.16 23.71 -5.62
CA HIS A 151 24.54 25.03 -5.45
C HIS A 151 24.08 25.25 -3.99
N PRO A 152 25.02 25.32 -3.03
CA PRO A 152 24.69 25.36 -1.60
C PRO A 152 23.93 26.63 -1.19
N ASP A 153 24.04 27.71 -1.96
CA ASP A 153 23.41 29.01 -1.63
C ASP A 153 22.01 29.18 -2.22
N THR A 154 21.60 28.30 -3.15
CA THR A 154 20.30 28.39 -3.84
C THR A 154 19.53 27.10 -3.67
N PRO A 155 18.93 26.88 -2.49
CA PRO A 155 18.26 25.62 -2.25
C PRO A 155 16.97 25.48 -3.05
N SER A 156 16.65 24.25 -3.42
CA SER A 156 15.42 23.92 -4.12
C SER A 156 14.29 23.66 -3.13
N LYS A 157 13.14 24.29 -3.36
CA LYS A 157 11.92 23.97 -2.61
C LYS A 157 11.29 22.70 -3.18
N VAL A 158 11.14 21.69 -2.34
CA VAL A 158 10.40 20.47 -2.66
C VAL A 158 9.04 20.53 -2.00
N THR A 159 8.00 20.12 -2.73
CA THR A 159 6.65 19.98 -2.20
C THR A 159 6.09 18.63 -2.56
N VAL A 160 5.33 18.04 -1.65
CA VAL A 160 4.54 16.84 -1.89
C VAL A 160 3.10 17.14 -1.55
N THR A 161 2.21 16.95 -2.51
CA THR A 161 0.77 17.12 -2.33
C THR A 161 0.09 15.77 -2.39
N TYR A 162 -0.66 15.47 -1.34
CA TYR A 162 -1.59 14.35 -1.27
C TYR A 162 -2.96 14.82 -1.72
N LEU A 163 -3.54 14.12 -2.70
CA LEU A 163 -4.82 14.44 -3.31
C LEU A 163 -5.76 13.25 -3.10
N ALA A 164 -7.02 13.53 -2.80
CA ALA A 164 -8.08 12.56 -2.89
C ALA A 164 -8.79 12.76 -4.24
N LYS A 165 -8.85 11.71 -5.04
CA LYS A 165 -9.58 11.70 -6.31
C LYS A 165 -10.80 10.80 -6.17
N GLY A 166 -12.00 11.40 -6.20
CA GLY A 166 -13.26 10.70 -6.17
C GLY A 166 -13.50 9.87 -7.44
N SER A 167 -14.13 8.72 -7.23
CA SER A 167 -14.64 7.81 -8.26
C SER A 167 -15.93 7.18 -7.73
N GLY A 168 -17.08 7.80 -8.07
CA GLY A 168 -18.37 7.39 -7.51
C GLY A 168 -18.42 7.61 -5.99
N THR A 169 -18.57 6.53 -5.22
CA THR A 169 -18.63 6.54 -3.75
C THR A 169 -17.27 6.37 -3.07
N HIS A 170 -16.19 6.14 -3.83
CA HIS A 170 -14.86 5.89 -3.30
C HIS A 170 -13.87 6.98 -3.71
N TYR A 171 -12.73 7.02 -3.04
CA TYR A 171 -11.60 7.89 -3.36
C TYR A 171 -10.33 7.08 -3.58
N ALA A 172 -9.46 7.58 -4.44
CA ALA A 172 -8.07 7.16 -4.54
C ALA A 172 -7.17 8.23 -3.90
N LEU A 173 -6.16 7.82 -3.15
CA LEU A 173 -5.13 8.70 -2.60
C LEU A 173 -3.96 8.79 -3.58
N LEU A 174 -3.75 9.97 -4.14
CA LEU A 174 -2.63 10.27 -5.02
C LEU A 174 -1.57 11.09 -4.29
N ARG A 175 -0.30 10.85 -4.61
CA ARG A 175 0.86 11.62 -4.16
C ARG A 175 1.55 12.26 -5.35
N VAL A 176 1.72 13.57 -5.32
CA VAL A 176 2.45 14.33 -6.34
C VAL A 176 3.65 15.01 -5.71
N ARG A 177 4.87 14.73 -6.20
CA ARG A 177 6.11 15.40 -5.77
C ARG A 177 6.54 16.42 -6.82
N CYS A 178 6.81 17.63 -6.38
CA CYS A 178 7.36 18.71 -7.19
C CYS A 178 8.70 19.20 -6.60
N THR A 179 9.63 19.58 -7.46
CA THR A 179 10.86 20.30 -7.10
C THR A 179 10.87 21.60 -7.90
N GLY A 180 10.80 22.73 -7.20
CA GLY A 180 10.48 24.01 -7.84
C GLY A 180 9.15 23.91 -8.59
N SER A 181 9.15 24.27 -9.88
CA SER A 181 8.00 24.18 -10.78
C SER A 181 7.85 22.84 -11.50
N THR A 182 8.82 21.95 -11.36
CA THR A 182 8.85 20.68 -12.08
C THR A 182 8.14 19.58 -11.30
N LYS A 183 7.18 18.90 -11.95
CA LYS A 183 6.58 17.68 -11.42
C LYS A 183 7.57 16.52 -11.58
N ASN A 184 8.07 15.97 -10.48
CA ASN A 184 8.98 14.83 -10.50
C ASN A 184 8.24 13.50 -10.63
N SER A 185 7.14 13.34 -9.89
CA SER A 185 6.43 12.06 -9.84
C SER A 185 4.97 12.22 -9.44
N THR A 186 4.13 11.30 -9.91
CA THR A 186 2.76 11.06 -9.42
C THR A 186 2.62 9.58 -9.13
N ALA A 187 2.10 9.22 -7.95
CA ALA A 187 1.88 7.84 -7.55
C ALA A 187 0.50 7.69 -6.90
N THR A 188 -0.22 6.62 -7.21
CA THR A 188 -1.39 6.19 -6.43
C THR A 188 -0.88 5.40 -5.23
N LEU A 189 -1.34 5.77 -4.04
CA LEU A 189 -0.90 5.17 -2.78
C LEU A 189 -1.93 4.21 -2.18
N ALA A 190 -3.21 4.49 -2.41
CA ALA A 190 -4.31 3.65 -1.97
C ALA A 190 -5.53 3.90 -2.87
N ASP A 191 -6.31 2.86 -3.10
CA ASP A 191 -7.60 2.92 -3.78
C ASP A 191 -8.74 2.52 -2.82
N ASN A 192 -9.99 2.64 -3.29
CA ASN A 192 -11.21 2.23 -2.55
C ASN A 192 -11.38 2.85 -1.15
N LEU A 193 -11.01 4.12 -1.00
CA LEU A 193 -11.26 4.83 0.24
C LEU A 193 -12.74 5.25 0.33
N VAL A 194 -13.44 4.89 1.39
CA VAL A 194 -14.87 5.20 1.58
C VAL A 194 -15.14 6.60 2.11
N ALA A 195 -14.09 7.29 2.55
CA ALA A 195 -14.18 8.64 3.09
C ALA A 195 -12.99 9.48 2.64
N MET A 196 -13.21 10.80 2.61
CA MET A 196 -12.13 11.76 2.39
C MET A 196 -11.05 11.57 3.47
N PRO A 197 -9.78 11.36 3.08
CA PRO A 197 -8.66 11.35 4.03
C PRO A 197 -8.61 12.60 4.88
N SER A 198 -8.30 12.44 6.17
CA SER A 198 -8.18 13.58 7.10
C SER A 198 -6.76 13.67 7.66
N VAL A 199 -6.33 14.91 7.93
CA VAL A 199 -5.00 15.20 8.46
C VAL A 199 -5.11 15.95 9.77
N THR A 200 -4.28 15.57 10.73
CA THR A 200 -4.08 16.29 11.99
C THR A 200 -2.60 16.59 12.19
N CYS A 201 -2.32 17.70 12.86
CA CYS A 201 -0.99 18.17 13.19
C CYS A 201 -0.84 18.25 14.71
N SER A 202 0.08 17.47 15.26
CA SER A 202 0.27 17.32 16.71
C SER A 202 -1.04 17.03 17.47
N GLY A 203 -1.88 16.17 16.88
CA GLY A 203 -3.17 15.76 17.43
C GLY A 203 -4.32 16.77 17.24
N LYS A 204 -4.11 17.86 16.51
CA LYS A 204 -5.13 18.89 16.25
C LYS A 204 -5.45 19.01 14.76
N VAL A 205 -6.73 19.21 14.43
CA VAL A 205 -7.15 19.50 13.05
C VAL A 205 -6.70 20.91 12.62
N THR A 206 -6.52 21.80 13.59
CA THR A 206 -5.99 23.16 13.40
C THR A 206 -4.49 23.21 13.73
N GLY A 207 -3.80 24.25 13.25
CA GLY A 207 -2.37 24.45 13.55
C GLY A 207 -1.41 23.73 12.61
N CYS A 208 -1.89 23.15 11.51
CA CYS A 208 -1.02 22.67 10.44
C CYS A 208 -0.25 23.80 9.72
N ASN A 209 -0.77 25.02 9.76
CA ASN A 209 -0.27 26.17 9.01
C ASN A 209 0.72 27.05 9.79
N GLN A 210 1.33 26.53 10.84
CA GLN A 210 2.24 27.28 11.70
C GLN A 210 3.65 27.38 11.11
N ALA A 211 4.43 28.37 11.57
CA ALA A 211 5.81 28.65 11.17
C ALA A 211 6.75 28.78 12.39
N GLY A 212 8.06 28.91 12.15
CA GLY A 212 9.08 29.01 13.18
C GLY A 212 9.14 27.79 14.09
N ALA A 213 9.25 28.01 15.40
CA ALA A 213 9.23 26.95 16.41
C ALA A 213 7.88 26.18 16.47
N ASN A 214 6.82 26.72 15.87
CA ASN A 214 5.49 26.14 15.91
C ASN A 214 5.17 25.25 14.70
N VAL A 215 6.07 25.11 13.73
CA VAL A 215 5.89 24.14 12.64
C VAL A 215 5.64 22.75 13.24
N PRO A 216 4.59 22.02 12.81
CA PRO A 216 4.22 20.75 13.42
C PRO A 216 5.37 19.73 13.47
N MET A 217 5.57 19.12 14.64
CA MET A 217 6.56 18.05 14.81
C MET A 217 6.01 16.68 14.40
N VAL A 218 4.70 16.48 14.55
CA VAL A 218 4.00 15.24 14.20
C VAL A 218 2.85 15.58 13.25
N VAL A 219 2.73 14.82 12.16
CA VAL A 219 1.62 14.92 11.21
C VAL A 219 1.03 13.53 11.00
N THR A 220 -0.29 13.43 11.14
CA THR A 220 -1.03 12.19 11.09
C THR A 220 -2.06 12.25 9.98
N LEU A 221 -2.07 11.23 9.11
CA LEU A 221 -3.04 11.02 8.05
C LEU A 221 -3.91 9.82 8.42
N THR A 222 -5.23 10.00 8.39
CA THR A 222 -6.19 8.92 8.61
C THR A 222 -6.88 8.57 7.30
N LEU A 223 -6.88 7.27 6.99
CA LEU A 223 -7.48 6.68 5.79
C LEU A 223 -8.49 5.61 6.22
N THR A 224 -9.62 5.54 5.52
CA THR A 224 -10.61 4.48 5.70
C THR A 224 -10.93 3.87 4.35
N ALA A 225 -10.71 2.57 4.22
CA ALA A 225 -10.93 1.79 3.01
C ALA A 225 -11.98 0.70 3.27
N ASP A 226 -12.58 0.20 2.19
CA ASP A 226 -13.38 -1.01 2.19
C ASP A 226 -13.05 -1.91 0.99
N ASP A 227 -13.53 -3.14 1.06
CA ASP A 227 -13.48 -4.08 -0.05
C ASP A 227 -14.78 -3.92 -0.87
N PRO A 228 -14.75 -3.27 -2.05
CA PRO A 228 -15.96 -3.00 -2.82
C PRO A 228 -16.66 -4.28 -3.31
N ASP A 229 -15.92 -5.40 -3.40
CA ASP A 229 -16.45 -6.69 -3.84
C ASP A 229 -17.12 -7.47 -2.68
N ASN A 230 -16.90 -7.04 -1.44
CA ASN A 230 -17.47 -7.67 -0.25
C ASN A 230 -18.34 -6.69 0.56
N LYS A 231 -19.62 -6.61 0.20
CA LYS A 231 -20.60 -5.70 0.82
C LYS A 231 -20.83 -5.92 2.32
N ASP A 232 -20.40 -7.07 2.85
CA ASP A 232 -20.50 -7.41 4.27
C ASP A 232 -19.16 -7.23 5.01
N ALA A 233 -18.10 -6.80 4.31
CA ALA A 233 -16.80 -6.54 4.93
C ALA A 233 -16.85 -5.29 5.81
N ALA A 234 -16.24 -5.41 6.99
CA ALA A 234 -16.00 -4.26 7.85
C ALA A 234 -14.99 -3.31 7.16
N THR A 235 -15.23 -2.00 7.28
CA THR A 235 -14.28 -0.98 6.83
C THR A 235 -12.97 -1.09 7.61
N TYR A 236 -11.86 -0.88 6.91
CA TYR A 236 -10.54 -0.84 7.50
C TYR A 236 -10.10 0.61 7.68
N THR A 237 -9.69 0.98 8.89
CA THR A 237 -9.16 2.32 9.17
C THR A 237 -7.68 2.23 9.54
N ALA A 238 -6.86 2.99 8.82
CA ALA A 238 -5.43 3.11 9.06
C ALA A 238 -5.06 4.53 9.48
N THR A 239 -4.15 4.65 10.46
CA THR A 239 -3.60 5.92 10.93
C THR A 239 -2.11 5.95 10.67
N LEU A 240 -1.71 6.77 9.70
CA LEU A 240 -0.32 6.95 9.30
C LEU A 240 0.26 8.14 10.05
N THR A 241 1.25 7.91 10.89
CA THR A 241 1.92 8.98 11.65
C THR A 241 3.35 9.14 11.18
N GLY A 242 3.75 10.38 10.94
CA GLY A 242 5.13 10.75 10.67
C GLY A 242 5.61 11.80 11.66
N GLN A 243 6.93 11.83 11.90
CA GLN A 243 7.57 12.82 12.76
C GLN A 243 8.66 13.54 11.97
N ARG A 244 8.66 14.87 12.07
CA ARG A 244 9.68 15.75 11.49
C ARG A 244 11.04 15.45 12.08
N ARG A 245 12.07 15.33 11.23
CA ARG A 245 13.46 15.09 11.68
C ARG A 245 14.27 16.36 11.89
N GLN A 246 13.85 17.46 11.29
CA GLN A 246 14.52 18.75 11.47
C GLN A 246 14.05 19.41 12.76
N THR A 247 14.98 19.90 13.57
CA THR A 247 14.71 20.77 14.74
C THR A 247 15.25 22.15 14.48
#